data_AF-A0A6N6KHJ0-F1
#
_entry.id   AF-A0A6N6KHJ0-F1
#
_cell.length_a   1.000
_cell.length_b   1.000
_cell.length_c   1.000
_cell.angle_alpha   90.00
_cell.angle_beta   90.00
_cell.angle_gamma   90.00
#
_symmetry.space_group_name_H-M   'P 1'
#
loop_
_entity.id
_entity.type
_entity.pdbx_description
1 polymer ?
#
loop_
_entity_poly.entity_id
_entity_poly.type
_entity_poly.pdbx_seq_one_letter_code
_entity_poly.pdbx_strand_id
1 'polypeptide(L)'
;MKNHKFLIIALLAILAMSCEKAFFEAEPENNPEALFEDLWTTFDTGYAGFEERGVDWQAQYDFFRPQVTQNTSEEELADIFKQLLATLDDGHVSLAIPDSKIFYSNYIVENEIDHGLFNLDLIKENYLDEAKTNGYEANTYGWINGEIGYVHYEYVSDNIPATDEILDYFKTAKGLIIDLRHN
;
A
#
# COMPACT_ATOMS: atom_id res chain seq x y z
N MET A 1 39.81 37.68 -16.45
CA MET A 1 39.08 36.73 -17.32
C MET A 1 39.56 35.27 -17.24
N LYS A 2 40.84 34.96 -16.92
CA LYS A 2 41.31 33.57 -16.75
C LYS A 2 40.83 32.90 -15.44
N ASN A 3 40.69 33.67 -14.35
CA ASN A 3 40.39 33.11 -13.02
C ASN A 3 38.91 32.69 -12.83
N HIS A 4 37.99 33.30 -13.57
CA HIS A 4 36.57 32.89 -13.52
C HIS A 4 36.30 31.58 -14.26
N LYS A 5 37.10 31.25 -15.30
CA LYS A 5 37.00 29.95 -15.98
C LYS A 5 37.41 28.81 -15.06
N PHE A 6 38.46 28.99 -14.26
CA PHE A 6 38.86 28.02 -13.24
C PHE A 6 37.81 27.87 -12.13
N LEU A 7 37.20 28.97 -11.69
CA LEU A 7 36.12 28.93 -10.70
C LEU A 7 34.87 28.19 -11.22
N ILE A 8 34.49 28.45 -12.48
CA ILE A 8 33.34 27.80 -13.13
C ILE A 8 33.60 26.30 -13.32
N ILE A 9 34.81 25.91 -13.74
CA ILE A 9 35.20 24.50 -13.88
C ILE A 9 35.22 23.78 -12.52
N ALA A 10 35.69 24.45 -11.46
CA ALA A 10 35.67 23.88 -10.11
C ALA A 10 34.22 23.72 -9.58
N LEU A 11 33.34 24.68 -9.84
CA LEU A 11 31.92 24.61 -9.45
C LEU A 11 31.18 23.50 -10.21
N LEU A 12 31.46 23.32 -11.51
CA LEU A 12 30.94 22.22 -12.32
C LEU A 12 31.47 20.85 -11.87
N ALA A 13 32.72 20.76 -11.41
CA ALA A 13 33.28 19.52 -10.86
C ALA A 13 32.65 19.13 -9.51
N ILE A 14 32.25 20.11 -8.70
CA ILE A 14 31.52 19.87 -7.44
C ILE A 14 30.07 19.42 -7.72
N LEU A 15 29.43 19.97 -8.75
CA LEU A 15 28.08 19.54 -9.19
C LEU A 15 28.08 18.14 -9.86
N ALA A 16 29.22 17.69 -10.39
CA ALA A 16 29.38 16.36 -10.98
C ALA A 16 29.69 15.26 -9.94
N MET A 17 30.06 15.62 -8.71
CA MET A 17 30.05 14.70 -7.57
C MET A 17 28.60 14.57 -7.07
N SER A 18 27.79 13.86 -7.85
CA SER A 18 26.41 13.51 -7.52
C SER A 18 26.33 12.95 -6.09
N CYS A 19 25.49 13.55 -5.27
CA CYS A 19 25.24 13.17 -3.87
C CYS A 19 24.40 11.90 -3.71
N GLU A 20 24.31 11.01 -4.70
CA GLU A 20 23.45 9.81 -4.62
C GLU A 20 23.71 8.98 -3.35
N LYS A 21 24.97 8.75 -3.00
CA LYS A 21 25.34 7.98 -1.80
C LYS A 21 25.16 8.72 -0.47
N ALA A 22 24.90 10.03 -0.50
CA ALA A 22 24.70 10.81 0.71
C ALA A 22 23.22 10.84 1.15
N PHE A 23 22.30 10.44 0.28
CA PHE A 23 20.86 10.52 0.52
C PHE A 23 20.14 9.17 0.52
N PHE A 24 20.74 8.11 -0.05
CA PHE A 24 20.12 6.79 -0.12
C PHE A 24 21.02 5.72 0.52
N GLU A 25 20.39 4.79 1.24
CA GLU A 25 21.04 3.57 1.71
C GLU A 25 21.49 2.74 0.50
N ALA A 26 22.57 1.97 0.69
CA ALA A 26 23.05 1.10 -0.36
C ALA A 26 22.05 -0.04 -0.54
N GLU A 27 21.66 -0.31 -1.79
CA GLU A 27 20.88 -1.51 -2.12
C GLU A 27 21.58 -2.76 -1.58
N PRO A 28 20.82 -3.71 -1.01
CA PRO A 28 21.38 -4.97 -0.55
C PRO A 28 22.04 -5.72 -1.70
N GLU A 29 23.03 -6.56 -1.36
CA GLU A 29 23.57 -7.48 -2.33
C GLU A 29 22.46 -8.42 -2.83
N ASN A 30 22.45 -8.74 -4.13
CA ASN A 30 21.45 -9.65 -4.69
C ASN A 30 21.83 -11.12 -4.41
N ASN A 31 21.82 -11.49 -3.12
CA ASN A 31 21.96 -12.85 -2.64
C ASN A 31 20.96 -13.10 -1.50
N PRO A 32 20.57 -14.37 -1.24
CA PRO A 32 19.47 -14.66 -0.32
C PRO A 32 19.72 -14.18 1.11
N GLU A 33 20.96 -14.30 1.60
CA GLU A 33 21.29 -13.89 2.96
C GLU A 33 21.17 -12.37 3.12
N ALA A 34 21.75 -11.60 2.19
CA ALA A 34 21.68 -10.14 2.23
C ALA A 34 20.24 -9.62 2.11
N LEU A 35 19.43 -10.22 1.23
CA LEU A 35 18.01 -9.85 1.10
C LEU A 35 17.21 -10.16 2.38
N PHE A 36 17.52 -11.26 3.07
CA PHE A 36 16.87 -11.58 4.34
C PHE A 36 17.23 -10.59 5.44
N GLU A 37 18.51 -10.27 5.59
CA GLU A 37 18.96 -9.28 6.59
C GLU A 37 18.32 -7.91 6.33
N ASP A 38 18.24 -7.50 5.07
CA ASP A 38 17.65 -6.23 4.65
C ASP A 38 16.16 -6.15 5.00
N LEU A 39 15.38 -7.16 4.61
CA LEU A 39 13.95 -7.23 4.93
C LEU A 39 13.74 -7.25 6.45
N TRP A 40 14.46 -8.11 7.18
CA TRP A 40 14.27 -8.21 8.62
C TRP A 40 14.62 -6.90 9.34
N THR A 41 15.73 -6.27 8.97
CA THR A 41 16.19 -4.99 9.56
C THR A 41 15.25 -3.84 9.22
N THR A 42 14.69 -3.82 8.02
CA THR A 42 13.68 -2.83 7.61
C THR A 42 12.47 -2.86 8.55
N PHE A 43 11.99 -4.05 8.89
CA PHE A 43 10.90 -4.19 9.85
C PHE A 43 11.36 -3.88 11.28
N ASP A 44 12.53 -4.35 11.71
CA ASP A 44 13.06 -4.10 13.06
C ASP A 44 13.19 -2.60 13.36
N THR A 45 13.55 -1.80 12.35
CA THR A 45 13.79 -0.36 12.49
C THR A 45 12.57 0.51 12.16
N GLY A 46 11.67 0.03 11.30
CA GLY A 46 10.58 0.83 10.73
C GLY A 46 9.18 0.40 11.13
N TYR A 47 8.98 -0.82 11.60
CA TYR A 47 7.65 -1.34 11.91
C TYR A 47 7.25 -1.06 13.36
N ALA A 48 6.16 -0.30 13.52
CA ALA A 48 5.70 0.14 14.84
C ALA A 48 4.80 -0.87 15.57
N GLY A 49 4.22 -1.84 14.86
CA GLY A 49 3.10 -2.65 15.35
C GLY A 49 3.48 -3.95 16.06
N PHE A 50 4.74 -4.16 16.44
CA PHE A 50 5.16 -5.43 17.05
C PHE A 50 4.48 -5.69 18.40
N GLU A 51 4.44 -4.68 19.28
CA GLU A 51 3.87 -4.78 20.63
C GLU A 51 2.36 -5.05 20.57
N GLU A 52 1.63 -4.27 19.77
CA GLU A 52 0.19 -4.41 19.57
C GLU A 52 -0.21 -5.78 19.01
N ARG A 53 0.67 -6.40 18.22
CA ARG A 53 0.46 -7.73 17.65
C ARG A 53 0.99 -8.86 18.52
N GLY A 54 1.70 -8.54 19.60
CA GLY A 54 2.34 -9.54 20.46
C GLY A 54 3.41 -10.36 19.75
N VAL A 55 4.10 -9.76 18.78
CA VAL A 55 5.15 -10.41 17.99
C VAL A 55 6.51 -10.07 18.56
N ASP A 56 7.25 -11.09 18.98
CA ASP A 56 8.68 -10.97 19.26
C ASP A 56 9.44 -11.10 17.93
N TRP A 57 9.87 -9.96 17.38
CA TRP A 57 10.54 -9.92 16.08
C TRP A 57 11.94 -10.56 16.10
N GLN A 58 12.64 -10.46 17.23
CA GLN A 58 13.92 -11.13 17.41
C GLN A 58 13.74 -12.66 17.45
N ALA A 59 12.69 -13.16 18.09
CA ALA A 59 12.37 -14.58 18.04
C ALA A 59 12.07 -15.05 16.60
N GLN A 60 11.47 -14.20 15.75
CA GLN A 60 11.28 -14.53 14.33
C GLN A 60 12.62 -14.58 13.60
N TYR A 61 13.56 -13.66 13.89
CA TYR A 61 14.92 -13.73 13.35
C TYR A 61 15.58 -15.07 13.66
N ASP A 62 15.58 -15.45 14.94
CA ASP A 62 16.24 -16.66 15.43
C ASP A 62 15.66 -17.93 14.79
N PHE A 63 14.37 -17.90 14.43
CA PHE A 63 13.68 -19.01 13.77
C PHE A 63 13.93 -19.06 12.26
N PHE A 64 13.82 -17.93 11.56
CA PHE A 64 13.86 -17.90 10.09
C PHE A 64 15.27 -17.72 9.52
N ARG A 65 16.15 -16.95 10.18
CA ARG A 65 17.49 -16.67 9.66
C ARG A 65 18.30 -17.94 9.34
N PRO A 66 18.32 -19.00 10.19
CA PRO A 66 19.09 -20.22 9.89
C PRO A 66 18.61 -21.01 8.67
N GLN A 67 17.41 -20.71 8.16
CA GLN A 67 16.83 -21.37 6.99
C GLN A 67 17.35 -20.77 5.67
N VAL A 68 17.92 -19.56 5.73
CA VAL A 68 18.45 -18.85 4.56
C VAL A 68 19.95 -19.07 4.44
N THR A 69 20.39 -19.54 3.28
CA THR A 69 21.80 -19.77 2.95
C THR A 69 22.10 -19.23 1.56
N GLN A 70 23.37 -19.19 1.16
CA GLN A 70 23.77 -18.81 -0.20
C GLN A 70 23.18 -19.71 -1.30
N ASN A 71 22.70 -20.90 -0.95
CA ASN A 71 22.09 -21.84 -1.90
C ASN A 71 20.56 -21.79 -1.91
N THR A 72 19.94 -20.96 -1.06
CA THR A 72 18.49 -20.78 -1.04
C THR A 72 18.04 -20.18 -2.36
N SER A 73 17.10 -20.82 -3.04
CA SER A 73 16.53 -20.33 -4.29
C SER A 73 15.62 -19.12 -4.07
N GLU A 74 15.32 -18.38 -5.13
CA GLU A 74 14.39 -17.25 -5.08
C GLU A 74 12.98 -17.67 -4.60
N GLU A 75 12.51 -18.85 -5.02
CA GLU A 75 11.21 -19.40 -4.60
C GLU A 75 11.20 -19.75 -3.10
N GLU A 76 12.25 -20.43 -2.62
CA GLU A 76 12.39 -20.74 -1.19
C GLU A 76 12.50 -19.48 -0.34
N LEU A 77 13.26 -18.48 -0.81
CA LEU A 77 13.40 -17.20 -0.11
C LEU A 77 12.07 -16.45 -0.05
N ALA A 78 11.34 -16.40 -1.16
CA ALA A 78 10.01 -15.81 -1.24
C ALA A 78 9.05 -16.46 -0.22
N ASP A 79 9.05 -17.79 -0.12
CA ASP A 79 8.19 -18.49 0.83
C ASP A 79 8.61 -18.30 2.28
N ILE A 80 9.91 -18.15 2.56
CA ILE A 80 10.42 -17.76 3.87
C ILE A 80 9.94 -16.35 4.23
N PHE A 81 10.00 -15.39 3.31
CA PHE A 81 9.51 -14.03 3.53
C PHE A 81 8.01 -13.98 3.80
N LYS A 82 7.20 -14.70 3.02
CA LYS A 82 5.76 -14.78 3.27
C LYS A 82 5.47 -15.33 4.66
N GLN A 83 6.14 -16.42 5.05
CA GLN A 83 5.95 -17.02 6.38
C GLN A 83 6.39 -16.09 7.52
N LEU A 84 7.53 -15.42 7.37
CA LEU A 84 8.02 -14.43 8.33
C LEU A 84 7.03 -13.28 8.48
N LEU A 85 6.61 -12.67 7.37
CA LEU A 85 5.69 -11.54 7.39
C LEU A 85 4.27 -11.95 7.84
N ALA A 86 3.82 -13.17 7.58
CA ALA A 86 2.54 -13.69 8.07
C ALA A 86 2.43 -13.67 9.61
N THR A 87 3.57 -13.76 10.32
CA THR A 87 3.57 -13.70 11.80
C THR A 87 3.06 -12.37 12.34
N LEU A 88 3.10 -11.31 11.53
CA LEU A 88 2.62 -9.98 11.91
C LEU A 88 1.10 -9.88 11.92
N ASP A 89 0.39 -10.72 11.14
CA ASP A 89 -1.05 -10.66 10.91
C ASP A 89 -1.54 -9.21 10.61
N ASP A 90 -0.82 -8.50 9.73
CA ASP A 90 -1.12 -7.10 9.36
C ASP A 90 -1.79 -6.96 7.99
N GLY A 91 -2.93 -6.27 7.94
CA GLY A 91 -3.57 -5.92 6.67
C GLY A 91 -2.78 -4.90 5.84
N HIS A 92 -1.87 -4.16 6.46
CA HIS A 92 -1.07 -3.12 5.81
C HIS A 92 0.34 -3.58 5.44
N VAL A 93 0.71 -4.82 5.77
CA VAL A 93 1.98 -5.41 5.36
C VAL A 93 1.73 -6.30 4.15
N SER A 94 2.36 -5.95 3.04
CA SER A 94 2.31 -6.71 1.81
C SER A 94 3.70 -6.97 1.24
N LEU A 95 3.89 -8.11 0.58
CA LEU A 95 5.11 -8.45 -0.14
C LEU A 95 4.82 -8.52 -1.64
N ALA A 96 5.48 -7.65 -2.40
CA ALA A 96 5.45 -7.68 -3.86
C ALA A 96 6.71 -8.38 -4.38
N ILE A 97 6.51 -9.48 -5.10
CA ILE A 97 7.58 -10.21 -5.79
C ILE A 97 7.31 -10.07 -7.29
N PRO A 98 8.33 -9.79 -8.13
CA PRO A 98 8.16 -9.74 -9.58
C PRO A 98 7.43 -10.97 -10.13
N ASP A 99 6.52 -10.75 -11.07
CA ASP A 99 5.73 -11.79 -11.74
C ASP A 99 4.90 -12.70 -10.81
N SER A 100 4.62 -12.27 -9.57
CA SER A 100 3.82 -13.00 -8.58
C SER A 100 2.62 -12.19 -8.07
N LYS A 101 1.60 -12.87 -7.53
CA LYS A 101 0.52 -12.21 -6.78
C LYS A 101 1.14 -11.51 -5.55
N ILE A 102 0.67 -10.31 -5.24
CA ILE A 102 0.99 -9.64 -3.98
C ILE A 102 0.49 -10.51 -2.83
N PHE A 103 1.37 -10.79 -1.88
CA PHE A 103 1.04 -11.46 -0.63
C PHE A 103 0.69 -10.43 0.44
N TYR A 104 -0.34 -10.70 1.23
CA TYR A 104 -0.71 -9.90 2.41
C TYR A 104 -0.47 -10.68 3.70
N SER A 105 0.09 -10.01 4.71
CA SER A 105 0.42 -10.64 6.00
C SER A 105 -0.82 -11.10 6.76
N ASN A 106 -1.90 -10.33 6.74
CA ASN A 106 -3.13 -10.69 7.44
C ASN A 106 -3.94 -11.78 6.73
N TYR A 107 -4.46 -12.72 7.53
CA TYR A 107 -5.22 -13.87 7.03
C TYR A 107 -6.53 -13.49 6.32
N ILE A 108 -7.27 -12.50 6.83
CA ILE A 108 -8.57 -12.09 6.28
C ILE A 108 -8.36 -11.43 4.92
N VAL A 109 -7.39 -10.52 4.81
CA VAL A 109 -7.06 -9.81 3.57
C VAL A 109 -6.53 -10.78 2.51
N GLU A 110 -5.56 -11.64 2.86
CA GLU A 110 -4.99 -12.58 1.88
C GLU A 110 -6.03 -13.56 1.32
N ASN A 111 -7.01 -13.96 2.14
CA ASN A 111 -8.04 -14.93 1.76
C ASN A 111 -9.38 -14.28 1.36
N GLU A 112 -9.44 -12.95 1.26
CA GLU A 112 -10.61 -12.19 0.82
C GLU A 112 -11.90 -12.55 1.60
N ILE A 113 -11.79 -12.85 2.91
CA ILE A 113 -12.89 -13.45 3.68
C ILE A 113 -14.07 -12.49 3.87
N ASP A 114 -13.79 -11.19 3.95
CA ASP A 114 -14.79 -10.14 4.15
C ASP A 114 -15.48 -9.69 2.85
N HIS A 115 -15.02 -10.14 1.67
CA HIS A 115 -15.61 -9.77 0.38
C HIS A 115 -17.11 -10.09 0.27
N GLY A 116 -17.61 -11.09 1.01
CA GLY A 116 -19.03 -11.44 1.05
C GLY A 116 -19.92 -10.53 1.91
N LEU A 117 -19.35 -9.58 2.65
CA LEU A 117 -20.08 -8.73 3.61
C LEU A 117 -20.74 -7.50 2.97
N PHE A 118 -20.40 -7.19 1.72
CA PHE A 118 -20.92 -6.05 0.98
C PHE A 118 -21.27 -6.43 -0.45
N ASN A 119 -22.38 -5.88 -0.96
CA ASN A 119 -22.79 -6.05 -2.35
C ASN A 119 -23.34 -4.73 -2.87
N LEU A 120 -22.56 -4.05 -3.71
CA LEU A 120 -22.93 -2.76 -4.27
C LEU A 120 -24.11 -2.86 -5.25
N ASP A 121 -24.25 -3.97 -5.96
CA ASP A 121 -25.38 -4.19 -6.88
C ASP A 121 -26.70 -4.27 -6.12
N LEU A 122 -26.72 -4.90 -4.94
CA LEU A 122 -27.88 -4.88 -4.06
C LEU A 122 -28.27 -3.45 -3.67
N ILE A 123 -27.29 -2.57 -3.43
CA ILE A 123 -27.56 -1.15 -3.13
C ILE A 123 -28.14 -0.43 -4.37
N LYS A 124 -27.50 -0.59 -5.53
CA LYS A 124 -27.94 0.01 -6.81
C LYS A 124 -29.37 -0.41 -7.16
N GLU A 125 -29.70 -1.69 -6.99
CA GLU A 125 -30.99 -2.27 -7.40
C GLU A 125 -32.13 -1.98 -6.41
N ASN A 126 -31.84 -1.89 -5.10
CA ASN A 126 -32.88 -1.87 -4.07
C ASN A 126 -33.02 -0.54 -3.32
N TYR A 127 -32.02 0.34 -3.40
CA TYR A 127 -31.99 1.57 -2.58
C TYR A 127 -31.88 2.84 -3.42
N LEU A 128 -31.25 2.79 -4.59
CA LEU A 128 -31.05 3.97 -5.43
C LEU A 128 -32.17 4.13 -6.46
N ASP A 129 -32.70 5.34 -6.58
CA ASP A 129 -33.68 5.69 -7.60
C ASP A 129 -33.08 5.56 -9.02
N GLU A 130 -31.84 6.05 -9.17
CA GLU A 130 -31.00 5.90 -10.36
C GLU A 130 -29.52 5.93 -9.91
N ALA A 131 -28.78 4.86 -10.20
CA ALA A 131 -27.36 4.79 -9.93
C ALA A 131 -26.56 5.51 -11.02
N LYS A 132 -25.64 6.39 -10.62
CA LYS A 132 -24.68 7.10 -11.45
C LYS A 132 -23.27 6.76 -11.01
N THR A 133 -22.31 6.92 -11.92
CA THR A 133 -20.89 6.77 -11.61
C THR A 133 -20.08 7.95 -12.11
N ASN A 134 -19.00 8.27 -11.40
CA ASN A 134 -17.94 9.17 -11.86
C ASN A 134 -16.59 8.72 -11.25
N GLY A 135 -15.53 9.52 -11.41
CA GLY A 135 -14.21 9.21 -10.83
C GLY A 135 -13.68 7.84 -11.26
N TYR A 136 -13.37 7.69 -12.55
CA TYR A 136 -12.91 6.40 -13.12
C TYR A 136 -13.86 5.22 -12.85
N GLU A 137 -15.17 5.50 -12.70
CA GLU A 137 -16.22 4.54 -12.32
C GLU A 137 -16.12 3.99 -10.88
N ALA A 138 -15.19 4.50 -10.09
CA ALA A 138 -14.94 4.08 -8.71
C ALA A 138 -15.90 4.71 -7.69
N ASN A 139 -16.66 5.72 -8.08
CA ASN A 139 -17.73 6.29 -7.26
C ASN A 139 -19.07 5.84 -7.80
N THR A 140 -19.94 5.30 -6.93
CA THR A 140 -21.35 5.04 -7.27
C THR A 140 -22.25 5.91 -6.40
N TYR A 141 -23.10 6.73 -7.01
CA TYR A 141 -23.96 7.65 -6.28
C TYR A 141 -25.38 7.70 -6.85
N GLY A 142 -26.36 8.03 -6.02
CA GLY A 142 -27.77 8.13 -6.40
C GLY A 142 -28.64 8.68 -5.29
N TRP A 143 -29.89 9.01 -5.62
CA TRP A 143 -30.89 9.41 -4.63
C TRP A 143 -31.52 8.18 -3.98
N ILE A 144 -31.83 8.26 -2.68
CA ILE A 144 -32.71 7.34 -1.97
C ILE A 144 -34.02 8.07 -1.72
N ASN A 145 -35.10 7.59 -2.34
CA ASN A 145 -36.46 8.16 -2.24
C ASN A 145 -36.52 9.66 -2.60
N GLY A 146 -35.61 10.16 -3.45
CA GLY A 146 -35.51 11.57 -3.83
C GLY A 146 -35.15 12.57 -2.71
N GLU A 147 -34.79 12.10 -1.50
CA GLU A 147 -34.57 12.99 -0.34
C GLU A 147 -33.16 12.89 0.24
N ILE A 148 -32.55 11.71 0.22
CA ILE A 148 -31.22 11.44 0.77
C ILE A 148 -30.27 11.16 -0.38
N GLY A 149 -29.13 11.84 -0.42
CA GLY A 149 -28.06 11.50 -1.35
C GLY A 149 -27.22 10.35 -0.80
N TYR A 150 -26.90 9.38 -1.65
CA TYR A 150 -25.99 8.29 -1.34
C TYR A 150 -24.78 8.37 -2.25
N VAL A 151 -23.60 8.15 -1.69
CA VAL A 151 -22.36 7.94 -2.44
C VAL A 151 -21.57 6.82 -1.79
N HIS A 152 -21.14 5.87 -2.60
CA HIS A 152 -20.13 4.87 -2.27
C HIS A 152 -18.84 5.21 -3.02
N TYR A 153 -17.73 5.13 -2.29
CA TYR A 153 -16.38 5.26 -2.85
C TYR A 153 -15.70 3.90 -2.79
N GLU A 154 -15.26 3.37 -3.94
CA GLU A 154 -14.40 2.18 -4.00
C GLU A 154 -12.97 2.48 -3.53
N TYR A 155 -12.49 3.70 -3.74
CA TYR A 155 -11.27 4.23 -3.10
C TYR A 155 -11.35 5.77 -3.09
N VAL A 156 -10.94 6.41 -1.99
CA VAL A 156 -11.06 7.88 -1.86
C VAL A 156 -9.97 8.63 -2.63
N SER A 157 -8.72 8.17 -2.61
CA SER A 157 -7.49 8.90 -3.01
C SER A 157 -7.65 9.88 -4.19
N ASP A 158 -7.50 9.38 -5.42
CA ASP A 158 -7.53 10.18 -6.65
C ASP A 158 -8.97 10.55 -7.07
N ASN A 159 -9.97 10.02 -6.35
CA ASN A 159 -11.39 10.28 -6.60
C ASN A 159 -11.94 11.48 -5.83
N ILE A 160 -11.24 11.98 -4.81
CA ILE A 160 -11.63 13.19 -4.07
C ILE A 160 -12.09 14.32 -5.01
N PRO A 161 -11.37 14.68 -6.10
CA PRO A 161 -11.79 15.77 -6.98
C PRO A 161 -13.16 15.55 -7.67
N ALA A 162 -13.58 14.30 -7.86
CA ALA A 162 -14.87 13.97 -8.46
C ALA A 162 -16.05 14.16 -7.47
N THR A 163 -15.75 14.38 -6.18
CA THR A 163 -16.76 14.59 -5.13
C THR A 163 -17.55 15.88 -5.33
N ASP A 164 -16.94 16.93 -5.89
CA ASP A 164 -17.62 18.22 -6.09
C ASP A 164 -18.86 18.07 -6.98
N GLU A 165 -18.78 17.28 -8.07
CA GLU A 165 -19.91 16.97 -8.95
C GLU A 165 -21.03 16.22 -8.20
N ILE A 166 -20.65 15.27 -7.33
CA ILE A 166 -21.59 14.48 -6.53
C ILE A 166 -22.31 15.37 -5.52
N LEU A 167 -21.59 16.27 -4.85
CA LEU A 167 -22.18 17.21 -3.89
C LEU A 167 -23.11 18.22 -4.59
N ASP A 168 -22.73 18.71 -5.76
CA ASP A 168 -23.58 19.58 -6.58
C ASP A 168 -24.87 18.87 -7.02
N TYR A 169 -24.77 17.58 -7.38
CA TYR A 169 -25.92 16.74 -7.70
C TYR A 169 -26.89 16.60 -6.51
N PHE A 170 -26.36 16.52 -5.29
CA PHE A 170 -27.13 16.41 -4.04
C PHE A 170 -27.41 17.73 -3.33
N LYS A 171 -27.28 18.89 -3.98
CA LYS A 171 -27.41 20.21 -3.34
C LYS A 171 -28.72 20.46 -2.57
N THR A 172 -29.80 19.73 -2.89
CA THR A 172 -31.11 19.83 -2.22
C THR A 172 -31.40 18.69 -1.26
N ALA A 173 -30.44 17.79 -1.03
CA ALA A 173 -30.64 16.63 -0.17
C ALA A 173 -30.87 17.05 1.28
N LYS A 174 -31.74 16.30 1.96
CA LYS A 174 -31.99 16.46 3.40
C LYS A 174 -30.86 15.87 4.24
N GLY A 175 -30.06 14.99 3.65
CA GLY A 175 -28.91 14.33 4.27
C GLY A 175 -28.10 13.55 3.24
N LEU A 176 -26.90 13.14 3.65
CA LEU A 176 -25.98 12.35 2.83
C LEU A 176 -25.60 11.08 3.57
N ILE A 177 -25.55 9.97 2.84
CA ILE A 177 -24.89 8.73 3.26
C ILE A 177 -23.60 8.64 2.47
N ILE A 178 -22.47 8.70 3.17
CA ILE A 178 -21.15 8.47 2.62
C ILE A 178 -20.75 7.07 3.03
N ASP A 179 -20.75 6.17 2.06
CA ASP A 179 -20.44 4.76 2.24
C ASP A 179 -18.99 4.48 1.86
N LEU A 180 -18.19 4.16 2.86
CA LEU A 180 -16.77 3.80 2.73
C LEU A 180 -16.54 2.31 2.98
N ARG A 181 -17.59 1.48 2.94
CA ARG A 181 -17.42 0.03 3.02
C ARG A 181 -16.63 -0.43 1.79
N HIS A 182 -15.58 -1.23 2.03
CA HIS A 182 -14.68 -1.75 1.00
C HIS A 182 -13.97 -0.64 0.22
N ASN A 183 -13.65 0.48 0.90
CA ASN A 183 -12.76 1.53 0.40
C ASN A 183 -11.30 1.24 0.77
#